data_AF-A0A1I5TYC9-F1
#
_entry.id   AF-A0A1I5TYC9-F1
#
_cell.length_a   1.000
_cell.length_b   1.000
_cell.length_c   1.000
_cell.angle_alpha   90.00
_cell.angle_beta   90.00
_cell.angle_gamma   90.00
#
_symmetry.space_group_name_H-M   'P 1'
#
loop_
_entity.id
_entity.type
_entity.pdbx_description
1 polymer ?
#
loop_
_entity_poly.entity_id
_entity_poly.type
_entity_poly.pdbx_seq_one_letter_code
_entity_poly.pdbx_strand_id
1 'polypeptide(L)'
;MRIAPVLALGLLPLLGGCQWLPWNEEPRSPAPVRLQGELSRAGEMLMLLTCGQQHRLLLLDAGQLGLEEAAAQLQAGTTPLFADLGGQLDAAPQSGDGLYAVERLYRLQAEGPGCDDANFKRLIVHASGNEPGWSVRVSGGGMVLERPNTAPLALPYLEESLPDGRLSFSSEADGQRIELWLTPERCEDSMSGTVSHLQARLRVNREAPLSGCAALGGARN
;
A
#
# COMPACT_ATOMS: atom_id res chain seq x y z
N MET A 1 -19.49 75.69 53.71
CA MET A 1 -18.04 75.60 54.05
C MET A 1 -17.74 74.11 54.26
N ARG A 2 -16.70 73.44 53.76
CA ARG A 2 -15.54 73.67 52.91
C ARG A 2 -15.01 72.25 52.60
N ILE A 3 -14.64 71.99 51.34
CA ILE A 3 -13.46 71.23 50.87
C ILE A 3 -13.34 69.71 51.23
N ALA A 4 -13.28 68.89 50.17
CA ALA A 4 -12.95 67.46 50.07
C ALA A 4 -11.44 67.17 50.33
N PRO A 5 -10.76 66.04 49.97
CA PRO A 5 -11.16 64.74 49.38
C PRO A 5 -10.38 63.51 49.99
N VAL A 6 -10.35 62.37 49.26
CA VAL A 6 -9.41 61.21 49.30
C VAL A 6 -9.55 60.20 50.46
N LEU A 7 -9.41 58.87 50.33
CA LEU A 7 -8.88 57.96 49.30
C LEU A 7 -9.74 56.67 49.24
N ALA A 8 -10.02 56.19 48.02
CA ALA A 8 -10.40 54.80 47.77
C ALA A 8 -9.19 54.04 47.17
N LEU A 9 -8.52 53.22 47.98
CA LEU A 9 -7.68 52.10 47.53
C LEU A 9 -8.54 50.84 47.73
N GLY A 10 -8.74 49.91 46.79
CA GLY A 10 -7.88 49.39 45.74
C GLY A 10 -7.75 47.86 45.96
N LEU A 11 -7.77 47.08 44.88
CA LEU A 11 -7.46 45.62 44.75
C LEU A 11 -8.62 44.60 44.59
N LEU A 12 -9.15 44.54 43.37
CA LEU A 12 -9.43 43.31 42.59
C LEU A 12 -8.43 43.32 41.40
N PRO A 13 -8.12 42.23 40.66
CA PRO A 13 -8.31 40.78 40.85
C PRO A 13 -6.99 39.96 40.67
N LEU A 14 -6.90 38.73 41.18
CA LEU A 14 -5.87 37.76 40.77
C LEU A 14 -6.51 36.64 39.95
N LEU A 15 -6.79 36.93 38.67
CA LEU A 15 -7.07 35.92 37.65
C LEU A 15 -6.14 36.23 36.47
N GLY A 16 -4.89 35.81 36.57
CA GLY A 16 -3.87 35.91 35.54
C GLY A 16 -3.27 34.55 35.28
N GLY A 17 -3.81 33.83 34.31
CA GLY A 17 -3.35 32.51 33.90
C GLY A 17 -3.78 32.17 32.48
N CYS A 18 -3.61 33.10 31.54
CA CYS A 18 -3.56 32.72 30.12
C CYS A 18 -2.23 32.00 29.89
N GLN A 19 -2.24 30.68 29.99
CA GLN A 19 -1.14 29.87 29.47
C GLN A 19 -1.21 29.96 27.94
N TRP A 20 -0.40 30.85 27.37
CA TRP A 20 -0.15 30.91 25.95
C TRP A 20 0.83 29.76 25.65
N LEU A 21 0.28 28.58 25.37
CA LEU A 21 1.05 27.50 24.76
C LEU A 21 1.35 27.92 23.32
N PRO A 22 2.62 28.17 22.94
CA PRO A 22 2.96 28.33 21.55
C PRO A 22 2.66 26.99 20.87
N TRP A 23 1.60 26.98 20.08
CA TRP A 23 1.27 25.87 19.20
C TRP A 23 2.32 25.88 18.09
N ASN A 24 3.43 25.16 18.31
CA ASN A 24 4.35 24.85 17.24
C ASN A 24 3.60 23.88 16.30
N GLU A 25 3.02 24.40 15.22
CA GLU A 25 2.67 23.58 14.07
C GLU A 25 3.98 23.09 13.47
N GLU A 26 4.42 21.92 13.94
CA GLU A 26 5.49 21.16 13.29
C GLU A 26 5.07 20.99 11.82
N PRO A 27 5.95 21.31 10.85
CA PRO A 27 5.61 21.20 9.43
C PRO A 27 5.05 19.81 9.17
N ARG A 28 3.76 19.72 8.82
CA ARG A 28 3.13 18.44 8.54
C ARG A 28 3.80 17.88 7.29
N SER A 29 4.65 16.86 7.46
CA SER A 29 5.22 16.14 6.31
C SER A 29 4.08 15.74 5.36
N PRO A 30 4.29 15.84 4.04
CA PRO A 30 3.27 15.43 3.08
C PRO A 30 2.81 14.01 3.39
N ALA A 31 1.51 13.76 3.25
CA ALA A 31 1.00 12.40 3.39
C ALA A 31 1.69 11.50 2.34
N PRO A 32 2.07 10.27 2.69
CA PRO A 32 2.65 9.35 1.72
C PRO A 32 1.65 9.12 0.58
N VAL A 33 2.17 9.12 -0.64
CA VAL A 33 1.43 8.84 -1.87
C VAL A 33 1.69 7.40 -2.29
N ARG A 34 0.71 6.78 -2.95
CA ARG A 34 0.86 5.48 -3.61
C ARG A 34 0.83 5.68 -5.11
N LEU A 35 1.85 5.20 -5.80
CA LEU A 35 2.04 5.38 -7.23
C LEU A 35 2.30 4.02 -7.90
N GLN A 36 1.72 3.86 -9.08
CA GLN A 36 1.98 2.74 -9.98
C GLN A 36 2.76 3.22 -11.18
N GLY A 37 3.62 2.36 -11.73
CA GLY A 37 4.37 2.71 -12.93
C GLY A 37 5.28 1.60 -13.41
N GLU A 38 5.99 1.91 -14.48
CA GLU A 38 7.00 1.03 -15.05
C GLU A 38 8.39 1.44 -14.57
N LEU A 39 9.18 0.48 -14.10
CA LEU A 39 10.56 0.68 -13.72
C LEU A 39 11.49 0.44 -14.90
N SER A 40 12.44 1.35 -15.03
CA SER A 40 13.58 1.24 -15.93
C SER A 40 14.85 1.68 -15.20
N ARG A 41 16.01 1.24 -15.70
CA ARG A 41 17.30 1.70 -15.16
C ARG A 41 17.67 3.07 -15.72
N ALA A 42 18.09 3.98 -14.86
CA ALA A 42 18.64 5.29 -15.18
C ALA A 42 20.03 5.42 -14.51
N GLY A 43 21.05 4.85 -15.17
CA GLY A 43 22.37 4.68 -14.56
C GLY A 43 22.31 3.65 -13.43
N GLU A 44 22.79 4.04 -12.25
CA GLU A 44 22.80 3.19 -11.03
C GLU A 44 21.49 3.25 -10.24
N MET A 45 20.52 4.06 -10.67
CA MET A 45 19.24 4.23 -9.99
C MET A 45 18.09 3.67 -10.82
N LEU A 46 17.03 3.23 -10.14
CA LEU A 46 15.73 2.99 -10.76
C LEU A 46 14.97 4.28 -11.02
N MET A 47 14.32 4.33 -12.17
CA MET A 47 13.38 5.37 -12.56
C MET A 47 11.99 4.76 -12.77
N LEU A 48 10.99 5.37 -12.16
CA LEU A 48 9.58 5.04 -12.31
C LEU A 48 8.93 6.00 -13.32
N LEU A 49 8.36 5.43 -14.39
CA LEU A 49 7.43 6.13 -15.26
C LEU A 49 6.00 5.86 -14.77
N THR A 50 5.34 6.87 -14.20
CA THR A 50 4.01 6.69 -13.60
C THR A 50 2.97 6.26 -14.64
N CYS A 51 2.10 5.30 -14.27
CA CYS A 51 0.97 4.92 -15.12
C CYS A 51 0.08 6.15 -15.43
N GLY A 52 -0.32 6.32 -16.68
CA GLY A 52 -1.27 7.34 -17.13
C GLY A 52 -0.73 8.77 -17.30
N GLN A 53 0.02 9.33 -16.33
CA GLN A 53 0.45 10.74 -16.35
C GLN A 53 1.91 10.95 -16.78
N GLN A 54 2.64 9.87 -17.13
CA GLN A 54 3.98 9.89 -17.71
C GLN A 54 5.01 10.79 -16.97
N HIS A 55 4.88 10.94 -15.65
CA HIS A 55 5.92 11.57 -14.84
C HIS A 55 7.07 10.58 -14.64
N ARG A 56 8.29 11.08 -14.80
CA ARG A 56 9.53 10.33 -14.55
C ARG A 56 10.05 10.68 -13.16
N LEU A 57 10.21 9.66 -12.33
CA LEU A 57 10.61 9.79 -10.93
C LEU A 57 11.82 8.91 -10.65
N LEU A 58 12.92 9.51 -10.19
CA LEU A 58 14.05 8.78 -9.64
C LEU A 58 13.67 8.21 -8.27
N LEU A 59 13.95 6.93 -8.05
CA LEU A 59 13.61 6.24 -6.82
C LEU A 59 14.74 6.30 -5.80
N LEU A 60 14.37 6.56 -4.55
CA LEU A 60 15.23 6.39 -3.39
C LEU A 60 14.61 5.31 -2.50
N ASP A 61 15.35 4.25 -2.20
CA ASP A 61 14.87 3.16 -1.34
C ASP A 61 14.94 3.54 0.16
N ALA A 62 14.09 4.48 0.56
CA ALA A 62 14.03 4.99 1.93
C ALA A 62 13.57 3.93 2.94
N GLY A 63 12.75 2.97 2.51
CA GLY A 63 12.26 1.86 3.30
C GLY A 63 13.23 0.69 3.45
N GLN A 64 14.42 0.73 2.83
CA GLN A 64 15.37 -0.39 2.79
C GLN A 64 14.72 -1.69 2.27
N LEU A 65 13.96 -1.57 1.19
CA LEU A 65 13.15 -2.62 0.60
C LEU A 65 13.95 -3.53 -0.34
N GLY A 66 15.20 -3.18 -0.67
CA GLY A 66 16.03 -3.91 -1.63
C GLY A 66 15.44 -3.84 -3.04
N LEU A 67 14.99 -2.65 -3.46
CA LEU A 67 14.32 -2.44 -4.75
C LEU A 67 15.26 -2.74 -5.92
N GLU A 68 16.52 -2.32 -5.84
CA GLU A 68 17.52 -2.52 -6.90
C GLU A 68 17.82 -4.00 -7.10
N GLU A 69 18.00 -4.76 -6.02
CA GLU A 69 18.25 -6.20 -6.07
C GLU A 69 17.05 -6.95 -6.64
N ALA A 70 15.84 -6.62 -6.17
CA ALA A 70 14.61 -7.24 -6.66
C ALA A 70 14.37 -6.94 -8.15
N ALA A 71 14.59 -5.70 -8.57
CA ALA A 71 14.48 -5.30 -9.97
C ALA A 71 15.55 -5.97 -10.85
N ALA A 72 16.79 -6.13 -10.34
CA ALA A 72 17.85 -6.84 -11.05
C ALA A 72 17.52 -8.33 -11.26
N GLN A 73 16.97 -9.00 -10.25
CA GLN A 73 16.53 -10.40 -10.33
C GLN A 73 15.42 -10.58 -11.38
N LEU A 74 14.50 -9.63 -11.46
CA LEU A 74 13.44 -9.58 -12.47
C LEU A 74 13.91 -9.03 -13.84
N GLN A 75 15.22 -8.77 -14.02
CA GLN A 75 15.85 -8.29 -15.25
C GLN A 75 15.38 -6.90 -15.74
N ALA A 76 15.16 -5.97 -14.82
CA ALA A 76 14.91 -4.56 -15.17
C ALA A 76 15.97 -4.02 -16.14
N GLY A 77 15.55 -3.62 -17.34
CA GLY A 77 16.41 -3.10 -18.40
C GLY A 77 16.33 -3.85 -19.74
N THR A 78 15.88 -5.11 -19.74
CA THR A 78 15.49 -5.81 -20.99
C THR A 78 14.02 -5.60 -21.31
N THR A 79 13.19 -5.48 -20.27
CA THR A 79 11.77 -5.15 -20.32
C THR A 79 11.41 -4.22 -19.15
N PRO A 80 10.40 -3.33 -19.29
CA PRO A 80 9.90 -2.53 -18.18
C PRO A 80 9.23 -3.43 -17.13
N LEU A 81 9.51 -3.19 -15.84
CA LEU A 81 8.85 -3.91 -14.74
C LEU A 81 7.68 -3.09 -14.21
N PHE A 82 6.55 -3.72 -13.92
CA PHE A 82 5.49 -3.02 -13.21
C PHE A 82 5.82 -2.94 -11.71
N ALA A 83 5.66 -1.74 -11.14
CA ALA A 83 5.79 -1.50 -9.70
C ALA A 83 4.59 -0.74 -9.15
N ASP A 84 4.23 -1.10 -7.92
CA ASP A 84 3.24 -0.43 -7.09
C ASP A 84 3.88 -0.09 -5.75
N LEU A 85 4.07 1.20 -5.50
CA LEU A 85 4.98 1.73 -4.49
C LEU A 85 4.29 2.82 -3.66
N GLY A 86 4.55 2.84 -2.35
CA GLY A 86 4.14 3.91 -1.44
C GLY A 86 5.34 4.66 -0.86
N GLY A 87 5.22 5.97 -0.69
CA GLY A 87 6.31 6.79 -0.16
C GLY A 87 6.05 8.28 -0.22
N GLN A 88 7.10 9.07 -0.03
CA GLN A 88 7.04 10.52 -0.07
C GLN A 88 7.54 11.05 -1.41
N LEU A 89 6.72 11.88 -2.06
CA LEU A 89 7.11 12.58 -3.27
C LEU A 89 7.77 13.90 -2.88
N ASP A 90 9.01 14.12 -3.32
CA ASP A 90 9.60 15.45 -3.26
C ASP A 90 9.09 16.26 -4.45
N ALA A 91 8.47 17.41 -4.18
CA ALA A 91 7.88 18.25 -5.21
C ALA A 91 9.00 18.72 -6.15
N ALA A 92 8.93 18.26 -7.41
CA ALA A 92 10.04 18.27 -8.35
C ALA A 92 10.79 19.63 -8.45
N PRO A 93 12.12 19.59 -8.70
CA PRO A 93 12.87 20.76 -9.14
C PRO A 93 12.26 21.32 -10.43
N GLN A 94 12.31 22.63 -10.63
CA GLN A 94 11.63 23.38 -11.71
C GLN A 94 12.03 22.99 -13.15
N SER A 95 12.89 22.00 -13.35
CA SER A 95 13.29 21.44 -14.64
C SER A 95 13.98 20.08 -14.45
N GLY A 96 13.26 18.95 -14.46
CA GLY A 96 13.88 17.61 -14.37
C GLY A 96 12.93 16.47 -13.98
N ASP A 97 13.49 15.27 -13.85
CA ASP A 97 12.83 14.10 -13.23
C ASP A 97 12.64 14.39 -11.71
N GLY A 98 11.50 13.99 -11.14
CA GLY A 98 11.20 14.17 -9.71
C GLY A 98 11.88 13.12 -8.83
N LEU A 99 11.89 13.30 -7.50
CA LEU A 99 12.39 12.30 -6.55
C LEU A 99 11.23 11.65 -5.79
N TYR A 100 11.28 10.33 -5.66
CA TYR A 100 10.30 9.55 -4.92
C TYR A 100 11.01 8.68 -3.87
N ALA A 101 10.90 9.07 -2.61
CA ALA A 101 11.42 8.33 -1.47
C ALA A 101 10.45 7.20 -1.11
N VAL A 102 10.76 6.00 -1.59
CA VAL A 102 9.90 4.82 -1.46
C VAL A 102 10.07 4.22 -0.07
N GLU A 103 8.97 4.12 0.67
CA GLU A 103 8.93 3.56 2.02
C GLU A 103 8.20 2.21 2.06
N ARG A 104 7.41 1.91 1.02
CA ARG A 104 6.65 0.66 0.91
C ARG A 104 6.65 0.15 -0.52
N LEU A 105 6.94 -1.13 -0.68
CA LEU A 105 6.68 -1.88 -1.90
C LEU A 105 5.36 -2.63 -1.72
N TYR A 106 4.39 -2.47 -2.61
CA TYR A 106 3.18 -3.32 -2.62
C TYR A 106 3.37 -4.53 -3.53
N ARG A 107 3.88 -4.29 -4.74
CA ARG A 107 4.11 -5.31 -5.77
C ARG A 107 5.17 -4.87 -6.77
N LEU A 108 6.06 -5.78 -7.16
CA LEU A 108 7.02 -5.63 -8.25
C LEU A 108 6.99 -6.91 -9.10
N GLN A 109 6.69 -6.79 -10.39
CA GLN A 109 6.49 -7.95 -11.27
C GLN A 109 7.01 -7.68 -12.69
N ALA A 110 7.49 -8.72 -13.36
CA ALA A 110 7.91 -8.66 -14.77
C ALA A 110 6.76 -8.92 -15.76
N GLU A 111 5.75 -9.68 -15.36
CA GLU A 111 4.67 -10.11 -16.24
C GLU A 111 3.29 -9.73 -15.68
N GLY A 112 2.26 -9.79 -16.53
CA GLY A 112 0.88 -9.48 -16.18
C GLY A 112 0.39 -8.13 -16.70
N PRO A 113 -0.82 -7.68 -16.32
CA PRO A 113 -1.46 -6.52 -16.92
C PRO A 113 -0.80 -5.18 -16.56
N GLY A 114 -0.05 -5.10 -15.45
CA GLY A 114 0.69 -3.90 -15.06
C GLY A 114 -0.16 -2.62 -15.06
N CYS A 115 0.32 -1.59 -15.75
CA CYS A 115 -0.41 -0.31 -15.88
C CYS A 115 -1.74 -0.43 -16.63
N ASP A 116 -1.95 -1.50 -17.41
CA ASP A 116 -3.16 -1.73 -18.20
C ASP A 116 -4.25 -2.52 -17.43
N ASP A 117 -4.05 -2.78 -16.14
CA ASP A 117 -5.05 -3.43 -15.30
C ASP A 117 -6.26 -2.52 -15.04
N ALA A 118 -7.28 -2.65 -15.90
CA ALA A 118 -8.55 -1.93 -15.80
C ALA A 118 -9.32 -2.20 -14.49
N ASN A 119 -9.00 -3.27 -13.76
CA ASN A 119 -9.68 -3.65 -12.53
C ASN A 119 -8.96 -3.18 -11.26
N PHE A 120 -7.72 -2.70 -11.37
CA PHE A 120 -6.89 -2.37 -10.20
C PHE A 120 -7.59 -1.44 -9.21
N LYS A 121 -8.26 -0.39 -9.67
CA LYS A 121 -8.96 0.59 -8.81
C LYS A 121 -10.07 -0.03 -7.95
N ARG A 122 -10.66 -1.14 -8.40
CA ARG A 122 -11.75 -1.84 -7.70
C ARG A 122 -11.24 -3.01 -6.86
N LEU A 123 -9.99 -3.43 -7.09
CA LEU A 123 -9.36 -4.54 -6.41
C LEU A 123 -9.04 -4.15 -4.98
N ILE A 124 -9.47 -4.96 -4.02
CA ILE A 124 -9.09 -4.84 -2.60
C ILE A 124 -7.83 -5.65 -2.37
N VAL A 125 -7.79 -6.89 -2.82
CA VAL A 125 -6.61 -7.75 -2.78
C VAL A 125 -6.61 -8.73 -3.95
N HIS A 126 -5.42 -9.04 -4.46
CA HIS A 126 -5.16 -10.20 -5.29
C HIS A 126 -4.14 -11.09 -4.58
N ALA A 127 -4.44 -12.39 -4.49
CA ALA A 127 -3.60 -13.41 -3.89
C ALA A 127 -3.47 -14.61 -4.84
N SER A 128 -2.31 -15.24 -4.91
CA SER A 128 -2.07 -16.40 -5.77
C SER A 128 -1.00 -17.33 -5.24
N GLY A 129 -1.04 -18.59 -5.64
CA GLY A 129 0.00 -19.59 -5.38
C GLY A 129 0.10 -20.61 -6.52
N ASN A 130 1.21 -21.36 -6.57
CA ASN A 130 1.61 -22.10 -7.77
C ASN A 130 1.43 -23.62 -7.68
N GLU A 131 1.47 -24.23 -6.49
CA GLU A 131 1.48 -25.70 -6.35
C GLU A 131 0.57 -26.19 -5.19
N PRO A 132 -0.69 -26.57 -5.48
CA PRO A 132 -1.39 -26.41 -6.75
C PRO A 132 -1.66 -24.93 -7.09
N GLY A 133 -1.88 -24.63 -8.36
CA GLY A 133 -2.20 -23.28 -8.82
C GLY A 133 -3.53 -22.77 -8.27
N TRP A 134 -3.57 -21.53 -7.78
CA TRP A 134 -4.79 -20.84 -7.36
C TRP A 134 -4.64 -19.32 -7.44
N SER A 135 -5.77 -18.62 -7.60
CA SER A 135 -5.85 -17.16 -7.59
C SER A 135 -7.14 -16.71 -6.91
N VAL A 136 -7.05 -15.76 -6.00
CA VAL A 136 -8.20 -15.13 -5.34
C VAL A 136 -8.16 -13.63 -5.60
N ARG A 137 -9.25 -13.09 -6.12
CA ARG A 137 -9.46 -11.65 -6.28
C ARG A 137 -10.63 -11.21 -5.42
N VAL A 138 -10.43 -10.21 -4.57
CA VAL A 138 -11.48 -9.60 -3.75
C VAL A 138 -11.71 -8.18 -4.20
N SER A 139 -12.98 -7.80 -4.34
CA SER A 139 -13.42 -6.45 -4.69
C SER A 139 -14.72 -6.13 -3.96
N GLY A 140 -15.22 -4.90 -4.07
CA GLY A 140 -16.56 -4.57 -3.56
C GLY A 140 -17.70 -5.40 -4.19
N GLY A 141 -17.46 -6.08 -5.31
CA GLY A 141 -18.42 -6.99 -5.95
C GLY A 141 -18.39 -8.44 -5.45
N GLY A 142 -17.45 -8.79 -4.56
CA GLY A 142 -17.30 -10.15 -4.02
C GLY A 142 -15.87 -10.70 -4.14
N MET A 143 -15.73 -11.96 -3.74
CA MET A 143 -14.52 -12.77 -3.86
C MET A 143 -14.66 -13.72 -5.05
N VAL A 144 -13.62 -13.84 -5.88
CA VAL A 144 -13.56 -14.81 -6.97
C VAL A 144 -12.34 -15.70 -6.77
N LEU A 145 -12.55 -17.01 -6.61
CA LEU A 145 -11.52 -18.05 -6.57
C LEU A 145 -11.42 -18.73 -7.94
N GLU A 146 -10.23 -18.72 -8.51
CA GLU A 146 -9.86 -19.41 -9.75
C GLU A 146 -8.84 -20.51 -9.43
N ARG A 147 -9.08 -21.70 -9.98
CA ARG A 147 -8.13 -22.83 -9.91
C ARG A 147 -8.08 -23.53 -11.28
N PRO A 148 -6.93 -24.11 -11.66
CA PRO A 148 -6.79 -24.86 -12.90
C PRO A 148 -7.88 -25.92 -13.05
N ASN A 149 -8.41 -26.06 -14.26
CA ASN A 149 -9.40 -27.07 -14.63
C ASN A 149 -10.73 -27.02 -13.85
N THR A 150 -11.07 -25.88 -13.25
CA THR A 150 -12.36 -25.66 -12.57
C THR A 150 -12.99 -24.34 -13.00
N ALA A 151 -14.32 -24.25 -12.93
CA ALA A 151 -15.01 -22.99 -13.16
C ALA A 151 -14.67 -21.99 -12.04
N PRO A 152 -14.52 -20.68 -12.35
CA PRO A 152 -14.35 -19.65 -11.33
C PRO A 152 -15.50 -19.67 -10.33
N LEU A 153 -15.18 -19.61 -9.04
CA LEU A 153 -16.12 -19.61 -7.93
C LEU A 153 -16.26 -18.18 -7.38
N ALA A 154 -17.39 -17.54 -7.67
CA ALA A 154 -17.71 -16.21 -7.16
C ALA A 154 -18.55 -16.32 -5.88
N LEU A 155 -18.15 -15.62 -4.83
CA LEU A 155 -18.74 -15.74 -3.50
C LEU A 155 -18.91 -14.36 -2.83
N PRO A 156 -19.91 -14.19 -1.96
CA PRO A 156 -19.86 -13.12 -0.97
C PRO A 156 -18.69 -13.39 0.00
N TYR A 157 -18.26 -12.36 0.74
CA TYR A 157 -17.20 -12.53 1.73
C TYR A 157 -17.45 -11.66 2.97
N LEU A 158 -16.86 -12.09 4.08
CA LEU A 158 -16.63 -11.30 5.29
C LEU A 158 -15.15 -10.92 5.32
N GLU A 159 -14.85 -9.67 5.63
CA GLU A 159 -13.48 -9.20 5.89
C GLU A 159 -13.28 -8.94 7.37
N GLU A 160 -12.15 -9.40 7.90
CA GLU A 160 -11.75 -9.18 9.29
C GLU A 160 -10.33 -8.61 9.33
N SER A 161 -10.16 -7.48 10.02
CA SER A 161 -8.84 -6.97 10.37
C SER A 161 -8.39 -7.60 11.69
N LEU A 162 -7.20 -8.19 11.66
CA LEU A 162 -6.59 -8.86 12.80
C LEU A 162 -5.46 -7.99 13.37
N PRO A 163 -5.00 -8.25 14.61
CA PRO A 163 -3.81 -7.60 15.15
C PRO A 163 -2.59 -7.75 14.22
N ASP A 164 -1.66 -6.80 14.33
CA ASP A 164 -0.40 -6.75 13.58
C ASP A 164 -0.56 -6.53 12.07
N GLY A 165 -1.68 -5.93 11.64
CA GLY A 165 -1.95 -5.61 10.24
C GLY A 165 -2.35 -6.81 9.38
N ARG A 166 -2.59 -7.97 10.00
CA ARG A 166 -3.12 -9.16 9.32
C ARG A 166 -4.55 -8.92 8.86
N LEU A 167 -4.91 -9.53 7.74
CA LEU A 167 -6.27 -9.49 7.19
C LEU A 167 -6.77 -10.89 6.94
N SER A 168 -8.07 -11.10 7.10
CA SER A 168 -8.73 -12.33 6.67
C SER A 168 -9.95 -12.02 5.83
N PHE A 169 -10.16 -12.85 4.80
CA PHE A 169 -11.36 -12.85 3.99
C PHE A 169 -11.96 -14.25 4.05
N SER A 170 -13.21 -14.38 4.47
CA SER A 170 -13.89 -15.67 4.60
C SER A 170 -15.22 -15.71 3.88
N SER A 171 -15.65 -16.90 3.47
CA SER A 171 -16.93 -17.12 2.81
C SER A 171 -17.49 -18.49 3.14
N GLU A 172 -18.80 -18.58 3.37
CA GLU A 172 -19.56 -19.83 3.48
C GLU A 172 -20.80 -19.71 2.59
N ALA A 173 -20.63 -20.04 1.31
CA ALA A 173 -21.68 -19.99 0.30
C ALA A 173 -21.48 -21.09 -0.73
N ASP A 174 -22.55 -21.45 -1.45
CA ASP A 174 -22.55 -22.49 -2.49
C ASP A 174 -21.97 -23.84 -2.04
N GLY A 175 -22.15 -24.16 -0.74
CA GLY A 175 -21.62 -25.38 -0.13
C GLY A 175 -20.09 -25.41 0.01
N GLN A 176 -19.42 -24.26 -0.16
CA GLN A 176 -17.98 -24.09 -0.02
C GLN A 176 -17.67 -23.19 1.19
N ARG A 177 -16.66 -23.56 1.97
CA ARG A 177 -16.05 -22.68 2.97
C ARG A 177 -14.70 -22.21 2.46
N ILE A 178 -14.50 -20.92 2.30
CA ILE A 178 -13.22 -20.34 1.88
C ILE A 178 -12.68 -19.46 2.99
N GLU A 179 -11.39 -19.58 3.28
CA GLU A 179 -10.69 -18.69 4.18
C GLU A 179 -9.35 -18.29 3.56
N LEU A 180 -9.14 -16.99 3.40
CA LEU A 180 -7.89 -16.39 2.97
C LEU A 180 -7.32 -15.60 4.15
N TRP A 181 -6.09 -15.90 4.54
CA TRP A 181 -5.35 -15.12 5.54
C TRP A 181 -4.16 -14.45 4.90
N LEU A 182 -3.97 -13.18 5.22
CA LEU A 182 -2.89 -12.35 4.73
C LEU A 182 -2.02 -11.87 5.90
N THR A 183 -0.72 -12.04 5.75
CA THR A 183 0.28 -11.60 6.73
C THR A 183 1.17 -10.53 6.11
N PRO A 184 1.39 -9.37 6.78
CA PRO A 184 2.34 -8.34 6.34
C PRO A 184 3.79 -8.83 6.40
N GLU A 185 4.19 -9.58 5.39
CA GLU A 185 5.51 -10.15 5.24
C GLU A 185 5.85 -10.24 3.76
N ARG A 186 7.08 -9.86 3.39
CA ARG A 186 7.56 -9.95 2.02
C ARG A 186 7.41 -11.40 1.52
N CYS A 187 6.89 -11.54 0.31
CA CYS A 187 6.67 -12.80 -0.36
C CYS A 187 7.20 -12.70 -1.79
N GLU A 188 7.91 -13.73 -2.23
CA GLU A 188 8.41 -13.86 -3.59
C GLU A 188 7.74 -15.07 -4.23
N ASP A 189 7.09 -14.85 -5.37
CA ASP A 189 6.47 -15.90 -6.14
C ASP A 189 7.53 -16.76 -6.83
N SER A 190 7.61 -18.05 -6.49
CA SER A 190 8.67 -18.94 -6.94
C SER A 190 8.69 -19.21 -8.45
N MET A 191 7.59 -18.94 -9.16
CA MET A 191 7.48 -19.18 -10.59
C MET A 191 7.82 -17.94 -11.42
N SER A 192 7.37 -16.76 -10.97
CA SER A 192 7.51 -15.50 -11.71
C SER A 192 8.58 -14.56 -11.14
N GLY A 193 9.08 -14.81 -9.92
CA GLY A 193 9.93 -13.88 -9.17
C GLY A 193 9.19 -12.64 -8.67
N THR A 194 7.87 -12.56 -8.85
CA THR A 194 7.06 -11.40 -8.42
C THR A 194 7.21 -11.19 -6.92
N VAL A 195 7.63 -9.99 -6.53
CA VAL A 195 7.74 -9.61 -5.12
C VAL A 195 6.47 -8.90 -4.70
N SER A 196 5.86 -9.36 -3.60
CA SER A 196 4.70 -8.76 -2.97
C SER A 196 4.92 -8.57 -1.47
N HIS A 197 4.15 -7.67 -0.86
CA HIS A 197 4.30 -7.34 0.57
C HIS A 197 3.49 -8.20 1.54
N LEU A 198 2.66 -9.11 1.02
CA LEU A 198 1.87 -10.01 1.84
C LEU A 198 2.18 -11.46 1.48
N GLN A 199 2.26 -12.29 2.51
CA GLN A 199 2.10 -13.73 2.38
C GLN A 199 0.61 -14.07 2.47
N ALA A 200 0.20 -15.07 1.70
CA ALA A 200 -1.17 -15.55 1.66
C ALA A 200 -1.25 -17.03 2.08
N ARG A 201 -2.28 -17.38 2.84
CA ARG A 201 -2.72 -18.75 3.03
C ARG A 201 -4.18 -18.88 2.65
N LEU A 202 -4.48 -19.79 1.73
CA LEU A 202 -5.84 -20.12 1.30
C LEU A 202 -6.23 -21.48 1.85
N ARG A 203 -7.35 -21.58 2.55
CA ARG A 203 -7.99 -22.85 2.86
C ARG A 203 -9.34 -22.95 2.16
N VAL A 204 -9.54 -24.07 1.48
CA VAL A 204 -10.80 -24.44 0.84
C VAL A 204 -11.38 -25.63 1.59
N ASN A 205 -12.57 -25.45 2.14
CA ASN A 205 -13.26 -26.40 3.01
C ASN A 205 -12.40 -26.84 4.20
N ARG A 206 -12.13 -28.14 4.32
CA ARG A 206 -11.27 -28.72 5.35
C ARG A 206 -9.94 -29.23 4.79
N GLU A 207 -9.58 -28.78 3.58
CA GLU A 207 -8.31 -29.15 2.97
C GLU A 207 -7.14 -28.46 3.69
N ALA A 208 -5.93 -28.94 3.41
CA ALA A 208 -4.72 -28.30 3.91
C ALA A 208 -4.61 -26.87 3.34
N PRO A 209 -4.12 -25.90 4.14
CA PRO A 209 -3.88 -24.56 3.64
C PRO A 209 -2.85 -24.55 2.51
N LEU A 210 -3.14 -23.81 1.45
CA LEU A 210 -2.26 -23.54 0.33
C LEU A 210 -1.53 -22.22 0.56
N SER A 211 -0.22 -22.21 0.38
CA SER A 211 0.60 -21.00 0.51
C SER A 211 0.66 -20.22 -0.81
N GLY A 212 0.90 -18.92 -0.71
CA GLY A 212 1.05 -18.03 -1.85
C GLY A 212 1.47 -16.62 -1.44
N CYS A 213 1.48 -15.70 -2.40
CA CYS A 213 1.75 -14.28 -2.21
C CYS A 213 0.48 -13.45 -2.46
N ALA A 214 0.43 -12.25 -1.90
CA ALA A 214 -0.67 -11.33 -2.14
C ALA A 214 -0.22 -9.87 -2.17
N ALA A 215 -1.00 -9.05 -2.88
CA ALA A 215 -0.87 -7.60 -2.87
C ALA A 215 -2.24 -6.95 -2.77
N LEU A 216 -2.33 -5.92 -1.93
CA LEU A 216 -3.46 -5.01 -1.88
C LEU A 216 -3.64 -4.32 -3.24
N GLY A 217 -4.89 -4.18 -3.68
CA GLY A 217 -5.25 -3.43 -4.88
C GLY A 217 -5.50 -1.94 -4.60
N GLY A 218 -5.98 -1.22 -5.61
CA GLY A 218 -6.18 0.24 -5.56
C GLY A 218 -7.36 0.69 -4.73
N ALA A 219 -8.21 -0.22 -4.27
CA ALA A 219 -9.27 0.10 -3.30
C ALA A 219 -8.74 0.22 -1.85
N ARG A 220 -7.44 0.00 -1.64
CA ARG A 220 -6.73 0.15 -0.36
C ARG A 220 -5.55 1.11 -0.54
N ASN A 221 -5.32 2.02 0.40
CA ASN A 221 -4.15 2.89 0.44
C ASN A 221 -3.18 2.42 1.50
#